data_AF-A0A1J4TDD9-F1
#
_entry.id   AF-A0A1J4TDD9-F1
#
_cell.length_a   1.000
_cell.length_b   1.000
_cell.length_c   1.000
_cell.angle_alpha   90.00
_cell.angle_beta   90.00
_cell.angle_gamma   90.00
#
_symmetry.space_group_name_H-M   'P 1'
#
loop_
_entity.id
_entity.type
_entity.pdbx_description
1 polymer ?
#
loop_
_entity_poly.entity_id
_entity_poly.type
_entity_poly.pdbx_seq_one_letter_code
_entity_poly.pdbx_strand_id
1 'polypeptide(L)'
;MENISPEIQNYINILEKTNQQLSLYWTPYNTILTILTALFAIFTIIFGLILYFQSKEYKERLAEDERRYEEKIDKFLKEHQRYTKKLIDERNARVRQIEANLSKTISEYEKKLKVLFKTPRQQKHKIEEIEKAIEKLKTEKELLKSQVGPITVTPDYNYPSADSILYYGSKTHKCSHCGFTFKIENYDPLSFATRIGGATVTCPKCGNIDLI
;
A
#
# COMPACT_ATOMS: atom_id res chain seq x y z
N MET A 1 71.85 -71.11 -3.01
CA MET A 1 71.76 -69.70 -3.41
C MET A 1 71.34 -69.70 -4.86
N GLU A 2 70.07 -69.45 -5.14
CA GLU A 2 69.58 -69.39 -6.52
C GLU A 2 70.15 -68.15 -7.20
N ASN A 3 70.87 -68.35 -8.31
CA ASN A 3 71.35 -67.26 -9.13
C ASN A 3 70.15 -66.61 -9.81
N ILE A 4 69.73 -65.46 -9.28
CA ILE A 4 68.69 -64.63 -9.86
C ILE A 4 69.15 -64.23 -11.26
N SER A 5 68.27 -64.40 -12.26
CA SER A 5 68.60 -64.06 -13.64
C SER A 5 68.93 -62.56 -13.76
N PRO A 6 69.91 -62.18 -14.60
CA PRO A 6 70.30 -60.79 -14.78
C PRO A 6 69.14 -59.89 -15.25
N GLU A 7 68.13 -60.46 -15.89
CA GLU A 7 66.93 -59.74 -16.34
C GLU A 7 66.04 -59.33 -15.16
N ILE A 8 65.87 -60.22 -14.18
CA ILE A 8 65.11 -59.93 -12.96
C ILE A 8 65.82 -58.84 -12.15
N GLN A 9 67.15 -58.91 -12.07
CA GLN A 9 67.94 -57.88 -11.38
C GLN A 9 67.82 -56.50 -12.04
N ASN A 10 67.73 -56.46 -13.37
CA ASN A 10 67.51 -55.22 -14.11
C ASN A 10 66.10 -54.66 -13.88
N TYR A 11 65.08 -55.53 -13.86
CA TYR A 11 63.71 -55.12 -13.56
C TYR A 11 63.56 -54.56 -12.14
N ILE A 12 64.16 -55.20 -11.13
CA ILE A 12 64.17 -54.70 -9.75
C ILE A 12 64.85 -53.32 -9.67
N ASN A 13 65.98 -53.13 -10.35
CA ASN A 13 66.66 -51.84 -10.40
C ASN A 13 65.82 -50.73 -11.06
N ILE A 14 65.05 -51.06 -12.10
CA ILE A 14 64.13 -50.09 -12.73
C ILE A 14 63.03 -49.72 -11.75
N LEU A 15 62.43 -50.69 -11.05
CA LEU A 15 61.38 -50.41 -10.06
C LEU A 15 61.90 -49.60 -8.87
N GLU A 16 63.09 -49.91 -8.36
CA GLU A 16 63.69 -49.18 -7.24
C GLU A 16 64.02 -47.73 -7.61
N LYS A 17 64.59 -47.50 -8.81
CA LYS A 17 64.83 -46.14 -9.32
C LYS A 17 63.54 -45.37 -9.58
N THR A 18 62.51 -46.03 -10.09
CA THR A 18 61.21 -45.39 -10.33
C THR A 18 60.54 -45.04 -9.01
N ASN A 19 60.59 -45.93 -8.02
CA ASN A 19 60.03 -45.67 -6.69
C ASN A 19 60.81 -44.58 -5.93
N GLN A 20 62.14 -44.50 -6.07
CA GLN A 20 62.93 -43.38 -5.55
C GLN A 20 62.54 -42.05 -6.22
N GLN A 21 62.25 -42.04 -7.53
CA GLN A 21 61.76 -40.84 -8.23
C GLN A 21 60.35 -40.43 -7.81
N LEU A 22 59.46 -41.37 -7.50
CA LEU A 22 58.10 -41.08 -7.00
C LEU A 22 58.06 -40.72 -5.50
N SER A 23 58.97 -41.26 -4.69
CA SER A 23 59.01 -41.03 -3.23
C SER A 23 59.76 -39.76 -2.82
N LEU A 24 60.42 -39.06 -3.76
CA LEU A 24 60.87 -37.70 -3.53
C LEU A 24 59.65 -36.78 -3.43
N TYR A 25 59.10 -36.64 -2.23
CA TYR A 25 58.01 -35.71 -1.87
C TYR A 25 58.27 -34.25 -2.29
N TRP A 26 59.52 -33.93 -2.64
CA TRP A 26 59.97 -32.67 -3.25
C TRP A 26 59.93 -32.70 -4.78
N THR A 27 58.90 -33.30 -5.37
CA THR A 27 58.64 -33.05 -6.79
C THR A 27 58.28 -31.56 -6.96
N PRO A 28 58.76 -30.89 -8.02
CA PRO A 28 58.44 -29.49 -8.28
C PRO A 28 56.93 -29.21 -8.33
N TYR A 29 56.13 -30.25 -8.62
CA TYR A 29 54.68 -30.22 -8.60
C TYR A 29 54.10 -29.94 -7.20
N ASN A 30 54.60 -30.60 -6.15
CA ASN A 30 54.12 -30.39 -4.78
C ASN A 30 54.44 -28.99 -4.26
N THR A 31 55.59 -28.44 -4.64
CA THR A 31 55.97 -27.05 -4.31
C THR A 31 55.02 -26.05 -4.97
N ILE A 32 54.70 -26.24 -6.26
CA ILE A 32 53.74 -25.38 -6.98
C ILE A 32 52.36 -25.47 -6.32
N LEU A 33 51.90 -26.68 -5.98
CA LEU A 33 50.61 -26.87 -5.31
C LEU A 33 50.57 -26.15 -3.95
N THR A 34 51.63 -26.27 -3.15
CA THR A 34 51.73 -25.62 -1.83
C THR A 34 51.69 -24.10 -1.95
N ILE A 35 52.41 -23.54 -2.92
CA ILE A 35 52.39 -22.10 -3.20
C ILE A 35 50.99 -21.66 -3.63
N LEU A 36 50.32 -22.43 -4.50
CA LEU A 36 48.97 -22.12 -4.96
C LEU A 36 47.96 -22.13 -3.81
N THR A 37 48.04 -23.12 -2.90
CA THR A 37 47.18 -23.19 -1.71
C THR A 37 47.44 -22.01 -0.77
N ALA A 38 48.70 -21.65 -0.54
CA ALA A 38 49.06 -20.49 0.28
C ALA A 38 48.51 -19.18 -0.33
N LEU A 39 48.65 -18.99 -1.64
CA LEU A 39 48.09 -17.82 -2.33
C LEU A 39 46.57 -17.78 -2.22
N PHE A 40 45.89 -18.91 -2.42
CA PHE A 40 44.43 -18.99 -2.30
C PHE A 40 43.94 -18.63 -0.89
N ALA A 41 44.64 -19.10 0.15
CA ALA A 41 44.34 -18.75 1.54
C ALA A 41 44.51 -17.24 1.77
N ILE A 42 45.59 -16.63 1.27
CA ILE A 42 45.82 -15.18 1.36
C ILE A 42 44.70 -14.41 0.67
N PHE A 43 44.32 -14.79 -0.56
CA PHE A 43 43.22 -14.15 -1.29
C PHE A 43 41.89 -14.28 -0.56
N THR A 44 41.62 -15.43 0.04
CA THR A 44 40.39 -15.65 0.82
C THR A 44 40.33 -14.72 2.03
N ILE A 45 41.44 -14.52 2.74
CA ILE A 45 41.52 -13.58 3.87
C ILE A 45 41.30 -12.14 3.39
N ILE A 46 41.97 -11.73 2.31
CA ILE A 46 41.81 -10.37 1.74
C ILE A 46 40.35 -10.15 1.31
N PHE A 47 39.74 -11.11 0.62
CA PHE A 47 38.36 -11.02 0.19
C PHE A 47 37.39 -10.94 1.38
N GLY A 48 37.62 -11.71 2.43
CA GLY A 48 36.85 -11.62 3.68
C GLY A 48 36.93 -10.23 4.33
N LEU A 49 38.12 -9.61 4.34
CA LEU A 49 38.30 -8.24 4.84
C LEU A 49 37.56 -7.20 3.98
N ILE A 50 37.61 -7.33 2.64
CA ILE A 50 36.88 -6.44 1.72
C ILE A 50 35.37 -6.54 1.97
N LEU A 51 34.83 -7.75 2.06
CA LEU A 51 33.41 -7.97 2.36
C LEU A 51 33.02 -7.40 3.73
N TYR A 52 33.87 -7.54 4.73
CA TYR A 52 33.63 -6.97 6.06
C TYR A 52 33.54 -5.44 6.01
N PHE A 53 34.48 -4.77 5.34
CA PHE A 53 34.46 -3.32 5.20
C PHE A 53 33.26 -2.83 4.39
N GLN A 54 32.94 -3.49 3.27
CA GLN A 54 31.75 -3.18 2.49
C GLN A 54 30.48 -3.37 3.32
N SER A 55 30.37 -4.46 4.07
CA SER A 55 29.20 -4.72 4.93
C SER A 55 28.96 -3.60 5.94
N LYS A 56 30.03 -3.04 6.52
CA LYS A 56 29.91 -1.91 7.45
C LYS A 56 29.35 -0.66 6.76
N GLU A 57 29.89 -0.29 5.60
CA GLU A 57 29.41 0.88 4.85
C GLU A 57 27.98 0.69 4.35
N TYR A 58 27.62 -0.52 3.89
CA TYR A 58 26.25 -0.85 3.50
C TYR A 58 25.27 -0.71 4.66
N LYS A 59 25.65 -1.13 5.88
CA LYS A 59 24.80 -0.97 7.07
C LYS A 59 24.56 0.50 7.41
N GLU A 60 25.59 1.34 7.32
CA GLU A 60 25.48 2.77 7.58
C GLU A 60 24.57 3.46 6.55
N ARG A 61 24.73 3.15 5.27
CA ARG A 61 23.86 3.66 4.20
C ARG A 61 22.42 3.20 4.36
N LEU A 62 22.20 1.93 4.70
CA LEU A 62 20.86 1.38 4.90
C LEU A 62 20.14 2.04 6.09
N ALA A 63 20.86 2.31 7.19
CA ALA A 63 20.33 3.04 8.33
C ALA A 63 20.08 4.54 8.04
N GLU A 64 20.80 5.14 7.09
CA GLU A 64 20.50 6.49 6.61
C GLU A 64 19.26 6.51 5.72
N ASP A 65 19.15 5.55 4.80
CA ASP A 65 17.98 5.42 3.93
C ASP A 65 16.71 5.14 4.75
N GLU A 66 16.77 4.25 5.74
CA GLU A 66 15.65 3.97 6.66
C GLU A 66 15.16 5.26 7.33
N ARG A 67 16.06 6.07 7.89
CA ARG A 67 15.71 7.37 8.49
C ARG A 67 15.09 8.34 7.48
N ARG A 68 15.60 8.38 6.24
CA ARG A 68 15.02 9.21 5.17
C ARG A 68 13.62 8.74 4.78
N TYR A 69 13.38 7.43 4.76
CA TYR A 69 12.05 6.87 4.49
C TYR A 69 11.08 7.17 5.62
N GLU A 70 11.49 6.99 6.88
CA GLU A 70 10.69 7.35 8.05
C GLU A 70 10.29 8.83 8.01
N GLU A 71 11.24 9.74 7.77
CA GLU A 71 10.94 11.18 7.68
C GLU A 71 9.94 11.51 6.56
N LYS A 72 10.09 10.87 5.40
CA LYS A 72 9.15 11.06 4.27
C LYS A 72 7.77 10.53 4.60
N ILE A 73 7.67 9.36 5.24
CA ILE A 73 6.41 8.76 5.67
C ILE A 73 5.74 9.66 6.70
N ASP A 74 6.48 10.13 7.70
CA ASP A 74 5.97 11.03 8.72
C ASP A 74 5.45 12.34 8.15
N LYS A 75 6.19 12.91 7.19
CA LYS A 75 5.77 14.13 6.48
C LYS A 75 4.50 13.88 5.69
N PHE A 76 4.42 12.78 4.96
CA PHE A 76 3.23 12.37 4.21
C PHE A 76 2.02 12.17 5.13
N LEU A 77 2.19 11.46 6.25
CA LEU A 77 1.12 11.24 7.23
C LEU A 77 0.62 12.56 7.82
N LYS A 78 1.52 13.47 8.20
CA LYS A 78 1.16 14.80 8.72
C LYS A 78 0.42 15.64 7.68
N GLU A 79 0.86 15.60 6.43
CA GLU A 79 0.20 16.32 5.33
C GLU A 79 -1.19 15.75 5.03
N HIS A 80 -1.30 14.42 4.98
CA HIS A 80 -2.56 13.72 4.79
C HIS A 80 -3.54 14.01 5.94
N GLN A 81 -3.08 14.00 7.19
CA GLN A 81 -3.89 14.36 8.36
C GLN A 81 -4.39 15.81 8.30
N ARG A 82 -3.56 16.76 7.84
CA ARG A 82 -3.99 18.16 7.66
C ARG A 82 -5.06 18.27 6.57
N TYR A 83 -4.85 17.57 5.46
CA TYR A 83 -5.79 17.56 4.35
C TYR A 83 -7.14 16.95 4.74
N THR A 84 -7.14 15.79 5.39
CA THR A 84 -8.37 15.14 5.85
C THR A 84 -9.09 15.98 6.89
N LYS A 85 -8.36 16.60 7.83
CA LYS A 85 -8.95 17.54 8.79
C LYS A 85 -9.64 18.71 8.08
N LYS A 86 -8.98 19.32 7.08
CA LYS A 86 -9.57 20.42 6.30
C LYS A 86 -10.85 19.99 5.58
N LEU A 87 -10.86 18.81 4.97
CA LEU A 87 -12.05 18.26 4.30
C LEU A 87 -13.20 18.02 5.28
N ILE A 88 -12.90 17.48 6.47
CA ILE A 88 -13.88 17.26 7.54
C ILE A 88 -14.45 18.61 7.99
N ASP A 89 -13.60 19.62 8.22
CA ASP A 89 -14.02 20.96 8.64
C ASP A 89 -14.90 21.64 7.58
N GLU A 90 -14.54 21.57 6.30
CA GLU A 90 -15.34 22.10 5.19
C GLU A 90 -16.69 21.39 5.05
N ARG A 91 -16.71 20.06 5.17
CA ARG A 91 -17.96 19.27 5.13
C ARG A 91 -18.85 19.64 6.30
N ASN A 92 -18.30 19.74 7.50
CA ASN A 92 -19.04 20.14 8.70
C ASN A 92 -19.61 21.57 8.57
N ALA A 93 -18.85 22.49 7.97
CA ALA A 93 -19.34 23.84 7.69
C ALA A 93 -20.53 23.83 6.71
N ARG A 94 -20.45 23.05 5.63
CA ARG A 94 -21.57 22.89 4.68
C ARG A 94 -22.81 22.28 5.34
N VAL A 95 -22.62 21.23 6.16
CA VAL A 95 -23.72 20.61 6.91
C VAL A 95 -24.39 21.65 7.81
N ARG A 96 -23.63 22.45 8.56
CA ARG A 96 -24.19 23.51 9.42
C ARG A 96 -24.99 24.54 8.62
N GLN A 97 -24.52 24.93 7.43
CA GLN A 97 -25.26 25.83 6.54
C GLN A 97 -26.58 25.20 6.07
N ILE A 98 -26.55 23.93 5.64
CA ILE A 98 -27.75 23.20 5.23
C ILE A 98 -28.73 23.08 6.40
N GLU A 99 -28.25 22.74 7.59
CA GLU A 99 -29.08 22.61 8.79
C GLU A 99 -29.73 23.95 9.18
N ALA A 100 -28.99 25.07 9.08
CA ALA A 100 -29.52 26.40 9.31
C ALA A 100 -30.61 26.77 8.29
N ASN A 101 -30.38 26.46 7.01
CA ASN A 101 -31.36 26.69 5.94
C ASN A 101 -32.62 25.85 6.13
N LEU A 102 -32.48 24.55 6.44
CA LEU A 102 -33.61 23.67 6.76
C LEU A 102 -34.40 24.20 7.96
N SER A 103 -33.71 24.61 9.02
CA SER A 103 -34.35 25.15 10.23
C SER A 103 -35.11 26.45 9.96
N LYS A 104 -34.55 27.34 9.11
CA LYS A 104 -35.22 28.56 8.65
C LYS A 104 -36.48 28.23 7.85
N THR A 105 -36.38 27.32 6.88
CA THR A 105 -37.50 26.89 6.04
C THR A 105 -38.62 26.26 6.89
N ILE A 106 -38.29 25.38 7.83
CA ILE A 106 -39.25 24.80 8.78
C ILE A 106 -39.96 25.91 9.56
N SER A 107 -39.23 26.89 10.09
CA SER A 107 -39.82 28.02 10.82
C SER A 107 -40.77 28.86 9.97
N GLU A 108 -40.45 29.09 8.69
CA GLU A 108 -41.32 29.80 7.76
C GLU A 108 -42.62 29.02 7.47
N TYR A 109 -42.53 27.71 7.28
CA TYR A 109 -43.71 26.85 7.11
C TYR A 109 -44.56 26.79 8.39
N GLU A 110 -43.95 26.71 9.57
CA GLU A 110 -44.67 26.74 10.85
C GLU A 110 -45.40 28.08 11.06
N LYS A 111 -44.80 29.21 10.66
CA LYS A 111 -45.47 30.52 10.67
C LYS A 111 -46.65 30.57 9.73
N LYS A 112 -46.51 30.06 8.50
CA LYS A 112 -47.62 29.95 7.53
C LYS A 112 -48.74 29.09 8.09
N LEU A 113 -48.41 27.94 8.69
CA LEU A 113 -49.35 27.05 9.34
C LEU A 113 -50.19 27.78 10.42
N LYS A 114 -49.53 28.55 11.31
CA LYS A 114 -50.21 29.34 12.36
C LYS A 114 -51.17 30.39 11.80
N VAL A 115 -50.88 30.98 10.64
CA VAL A 115 -51.77 31.95 9.99
C VAL A 115 -53.00 31.23 9.40
N LEU A 116 -52.80 30.08 8.75
CA LEU A 116 -53.89 29.29 8.15
C LEU A 116 -54.86 28.75 9.22
N PHE A 117 -54.35 28.38 10.40
CA PHE A 117 -55.19 27.97 11.53
C PHE A 117 -56.15 29.07 12.04
N LYS A 118 -55.89 30.35 11.76
CA LYS A 118 -56.80 31.45 12.12
C LYS A 118 -58.00 31.56 11.17
N THR A 119 -57.97 30.91 10.00
CA THR A 119 -59.04 30.98 8.98
C THR A 119 -59.46 29.58 8.51
N PRO A 120 -60.06 28.74 9.38
CA PRO A 120 -60.11 27.28 9.19
C PRO A 120 -61.03 26.79 8.06
N ARG A 121 -62.03 27.60 7.66
CA ARG A 121 -63.22 27.09 6.96
C ARG A 121 -63.03 26.71 5.48
N GLN A 122 -61.88 27.01 4.85
CA GLN A 122 -61.65 26.71 3.42
C GLN A 122 -60.26 26.15 3.06
N GLN A 123 -59.43 25.78 4.03
CA GLN A 123 -58.00 25.52 3.76
C GLN A 123 -57.47 24.21 4.36
N LYS A 124 -58.34 23.28 4.76
CA LYS A 124 -57.96 21.99 5.37
C LYS A 124 -56.91 21.23 4.55
N HIS A 125 -57.09 21.15 3.22
CA HIS A 125 -56.14 20.50 2.32
C HIS A 125 -54.75 21.16 2.33
N LYS A 126 -54.69 22.50 2.37
CA LYS A 126 -53.42 23.25 2.40
C LYS A 126 -52.70 23.10 3.74
N ILE A 127 -53.44 22.94 4.84
CA ILE A 127 -52.86 22.68 6.17
C ILE A 127 -52.18 21.31 6.15
N GLU A 128 -52.87 20.28 5.65
CA GLU A 128 -52.32 18.91 5.58
C GLU A 128 -51.09 18.81 4.66
N GLU A 129 -51.08 19.51 3.53
CA GLU A 129 -49.91 19.59 2.65
C GLU A 129 -48.70 20.23 3.34
N ILE A 130 -48.91 21.29 4.12
CA ILE A 130 -47.83 21.98 4.84
C ILE A 130 -47.32 21.12 6.00
N GLU A 131 -48.18 20.40 6.72
CA GLU A 131 -47.77 19.47 7.78
C GLU A 131 -46.89 18.35 7.23
N LYS A 132 -47.31 17.72 6.12
CA LYS A 132 -46.51 16.69 5.43
C LYS A 132 -45.16 17.24 4.95
N ALA A 133 -45.13 18.48 4.45
CA ALA A 133 -43.89 19.12 4.05
C ALA A 133 -42.94 19.38 5.24
N ILE A 134 -43.47 19.83 6.39
CA ILE A 134 -42.68 20.03 7.62
C ILE A 134 -42.12 18.70 8.12
N GLU A 135 -42.93 17.64 8.13
CA GLU A 135 -42.49 16.31 8.57
C GLU A 135 -41.37 15.78 7.68
N LYS A 136 -41.52 15.89 6.34
CA LYS A 136 -40.46 15.52 5.39
C LYS A 136 -39.16 16.28 5.64
N LEU A 137 -39.23 17.60 5.84
CA LEU A 137 -38.05 18.43 6.13
C LEU A 137 -37.38 18.08 7.47
N LYS A 138 -38.16 17.68 8.49
CA LYS A 138 -37.62 17.19 9.77
C LYS A 138 -36.88 15.86 9.60
N THR A 139 -37.45 14.93 8.82
CA THR A 139 -36.80 13.66 8.50
C THR A 139 -35.51 13.87 7.71
N GLU A 140 -35.51 14.75 6.71
CA GLU A 140 -34.30 15.13 5.96
C GLU A 140 -33.22 15.73 6.87
N LYS A 141 -33.61 16.58 7.85
CA LYS A 141 -32.69 17.14 8.83
C LYS A 141 -32.04 16.07 9.72
N GLU A 142 -32.79 15.07 10.17
CA GLU A 142 -32.24 13.97 10.98
C GLU A 142 -31.35 13.03 10.16
N LEU A 143 -31.71 12.77 8.90
CA LEU A 143 -30.85 12.02 7.96
C LEU A 143 -29.55 12.76 7.64
N LEU A 144 -29.57 14.09 7.59
CA LEU A 144 -28.37 14.88 7.38
C LEU A 144 -27.35 14.67 8.51
N LYS A 145 -27.81 14.54 9.77
CA LYS A 145 -26.95 14.28 10.93
C LYS A 145 -26.29 12.91 10.86
N SER A 146 -26.99 11.89 10.36
CA SER A 146 -26.44 10.53 10.22
C SER A 146 -25.48 10.38 9.04
N GLN A 147 -25.61 11.22 8.01
CA GLN A 147 -24.69 11.29 6.87
C GLN A 147 -23.36 12.02 7.17
N VAL A 148 -23.19 12.59 8.36
CA VAL A 148 -21.91 13.14 8.85
C VAL A 148 -21.13 12.06 9.63
N GLY A 149 -21.00 10.88 9.05
CA GLY A 149 -20.05 9.88 9.53
C GLY A 149 -18.63 10.20 9.05
N PRO A 150 -17.57 9.71 9.75
CA PRO A 150 -16.22 9.78 9.24
C PRO A 150 -16.18 9.10 7.86
N ILE A 151 -15.70 9.81 6.84
CA ILE A 151 -15.34 9.19 5.57
C ILE A 151 -14.13 8.32 5.89
N THR A 152 -14.33 7.04 6.13
CA THR A 152 -13.24 6.07 6.16
C THR A 152 -12.78 5.89 4.72
N VAL A 153 -11.84 6.73 4.30
CA VAL A 153 -10.99 6.46 3.14
C VAL A 153 -9.85 5.61 3.67
N THR A 154 -9.96 4.29 3.51
CA THR A 154 -8.84 3.38 3.66
C THR A 154 -7.97 3.52 2.41
N PRO A 155 -6.72 3.98 2.53
CA PRO A 155 -5.80 3.96 1.40
C PRO A 155 -5.55 2.50 1.02
N ASP A 156 -5.77 2.15 -0.25
CA ASP A 156 -5.37 0.84 -0.78
C ASP A 156 -3.84 0.85 -0.94
N TYR A 157 -3.14 0.34 0.08
CA TYR A 157 -1.69 0.17 0.05
C TYR A 157 -1.25 -1.06 -0.75
N ASN A 158 -2.19 -1.81 -1.34
CA ASN A 158 -1.91 -2.96 -2.18
C ASN A 158 -1.95 -2.56 -3.67
N TYR A 159 -0.79 -2.19 -4.24
CA TYR A 159 -0.17 -2.89 -5.40
C TYR A 159 1.05 -2.12 -5.96
N PRO A 160 2.13 -2.79 -6.46
CA PRO A 160 2.08 -4.10 -7.11
C PRO A 160 3.12 -5.16 -6.67
N SER A 161 2.64 -6.38 -6.40
CA SER A 161 3.38 -7.62 -6.72
C SER A 161 2.60 -8.34 -7.81
N ALA A 162 3.19 -8.58 -8.98
CA ALA A 162 2.53 -8.97 -10.24
C ALA A 162 1.54 -10.17 -10.24
N ASP A 163 1.29 -10.83 -9.11
CA ASP A 163 0.53 -12.08 -9.02
C ASP A 163 -0.97 -11.98 -8.67
N SER A 164 -1.54 -10.85 -8.21
CA SER A 164 -2.98 -10.83 -7.82
C SER A 164 -3.97 -10.40 -8.91
N ILE A 165 -3.65 -10.56 -10.19
CA ILE A 165 -4.59 -10.26 -11.28
C ILE A 165 -5.80 -11.23 -11.28
N LEU A 166 -5.83 -12.24 -10.40
CA LEU A 166 -6.82 -13.32 -10.41
C LEU A 166 -7.82 -13.35 -9.26
N TYR A 167 -8.07 -12.25 -8.53
CA TYR A 167 -9.18 -12.22 -7.56
C TYR A 167 -10.43 -11.50 -8.10
N TYR A 168 -11.42 -12.34 -8.42
CA TYR A 168 -12.79 -12.07 -8.83
C TYR A 168 -13.45 -10.85 -8.16
N GLY A 169 -13.97 -9.92 -8.98
CA GLY A 169 -15.17 -9.15 -8.63
C GLY A 169 -15.04 -7.68 -8.23
N SER A 170 -13.84 -7.12 -8.03
CA SER A 170 -13.71 -5.69 -7.70
C SER A 170 -13.94 -4.82 -8.94
N LYS A 171 -15.07 -4.11 -9.02
CA LYS A 171 -15.27 -3.06 -10.04
C LYS A 171 -14.30 -1.92 -9.75
N THR A 172 -13.33 -1.74 -10.63
CA THR A 172 -12.41 -0.60 -10.62
C THR A 172 -13.03 0.57 -11.37
N HIS A 173 -12.97 1.77 -10.81
CA HIS A 173 -13.36 3.01 -11.48
C HIS A 173 -12.15 3.82 -11.88
N LYS A 174 -12.15 4.36 -13.10
CA LYS A 174 -11.12 5.27 -13.59
C LYS A 174 -11.63 6.70 -13.51
N CYS A 175 -10.90 7.53 -12.77
CA CYS A 175 -11.28 8.93 -12.62
C CYS A 175 -11.26 9.66 -13.98
N SER A 176 -12.33 10.38 -14.29
CA SER A 176 -12.47 11.15 -15.54
C SER A 176 -11.49 12.33 -15.63
N HIS A 177 -11.13 12.91 -14.47
CA HIS A 177 -10.28 14.10 -14.40
C HIS A 177 -8.79 13.78 -14.38
N CYS A 178 -8.34 12.83 -13.56
CA CYS A 178 -6.90 12.55 -13.38
C CYS A 178 -6.45 11.19 -13.94
N GLY A 179 -7.37 10.38 -14.45
CA GLY A 179 -7.09 9.06 -15.00
C GLY A 179 -6.69 7.99 -13.98
N PHE A 180 -6.74 8.29 -12.68
CA PHE A 180 -6.38 7.35 -11.62
C PHE A 180 -7.46 6.27 -11.45
N THR A 181 -7.04 5.01 -11.42
CA THR A 181 -7.93 3.86 -11.25
C THR A 181 -7.94 3.42 -9.79
N PHE A 182 -9.11 3.21 -9.21
CA PHE A 182 -9.29 2.78 -7.82
C PHE A 182 -10.44 1.78 -7.69
N LYS A 183 -10.43 0.97 -6.62
CA LYS A 183 -11.49 -0.02 -6.35
C LYS A 183 -12.68 0.61 -5.63
N ILE A 184 -13.88 0.16 -5.98
CA ILE A 184 -15.11 0.51 -5.26
C ILE A 184 -15.56 -0.73 -4.47
N GLU A 185 -15.33 -0.73 -3.16
CA GLU A 185 -15.60 -1.90 -2.30
C GLU A 185 -17.08 -2.02 -1.90
N ASN A 186 -17.87 -0.95 -1.99
CA ASN A 186 -19.28 -0.90 -1.53
C ASN A 186 -20.25 -0.50 -2.66
N TYR A 187 -20.21 -1.19 -3.80
CA TYR A 187 -21.28 -1.06 -4.79
C TYR A 187 -22.45 -1.96 -4.39
N ASP A 188 -23.35 -1.47 -3.53
CA ASP A 188 -24.61 -2.15 -3.26
C ASP A 188 -25.67 -1.68 -4.28
N PRO A 189 -26.00 -2.50 -5.31
CA PRO A 189 -26.97 -2.14 -6.33
C PRO A 189 -28.39 -1.93 -5.78
N LEU A 190 -28.66 -2.36 -4.54
CA LEU A 190 -29.95 -2.24 -3.87
C LEU A 190 -30.08 -0.95 -3.03
N SER A 191 -29.01 -0.17 -2.88
CA SER A 191 -29.11 1.12 -2.18
C SER A 191 -30.01 2.09 -2.96
N PHE A 192 -31.04 2.64 -2.32
CA PHE A 192 -32.05 3.52 -2.93
C PHE A 192 -31.46 4.73 -3.70
N ALA A 193 -30.20 5.10 -3.41
CA ALA A 193 -29.44 6.15 -4.08
C ALA A 193 -29.13 5.84 -5.58
N THR A 194 -28.88 4.59 -5.96
CA THR A 194 -28.62 4.23 -7.38
C THR A 194 -29.87 4.34 -8.26
N ARG A 195 -31.08 4.28 -7.68
CA ARG A 195 -32.34 4.34 -8.44
C ARG A 195 -32.79 5.74 -8.84
N ILE A 196 -32.27 6.80 -8.22
CA ILE A 196 -32.81 8.16 -8.42
C ILE A 196 -31.74 9.18 -8.87
N GLY A 197 -30.43 8.91 -8.72
CA GLY A 197 -29.41 9.94 -9.00
C GLY A 197 -28.05 9.50 -9.53
N GLY A 198 -27.84 8.22 -9.88
CA GLY A 198 -26.51 7.70 -10.22
C GLY A 198 -25.59 7.63 -9.00
N ALA A 199 -24.84 6.54 -8.83
CA ALA A 199 -23.88 6.48 -7.75
C ALA A 199 -22.68 7.36 -8.09
N THR A 200 -22.26 8.26 -7.20
CA THR A 200 -21.06 9.05 -7.39
C THR A 200 -19.90 8.49 -6.56
N VAL A 201 -18.70 8.45 -7.14
CA VAL A 201 -17.45 8.08 -6.46
C VAL A 201 -16.48 9.24 -6.44
N THR A 202 -15.84 9.46 -5.30
CA THR A 202 -14.81 10.49 -5.16
C THR A 202 -13.44 9.86 -5.42
N CYS A 203 -12.69 10.41 -6.36
CA CYS A 203 -11.35 9.97 -6.67
C CYS A 203 -10.41 10.22 -5.48
N PRO A 204 -9.68 9.21 -4.98
CA PRO A 204 -8.76 9.38 -3.86
C PRO A 204 -7.52 10.21 -4.21
N LYS A 205 -7.17 10.31 -5.50
CA LYS A 205 -5.98 11.06 -5.96
C LYS A 205 -6.25 12.55 -6.14
N CYS A 206 -7.38 12.92 -6.74
CA CYS A 206 -7.67 14.33 -7.08
C CYS A 206 -8.94 14.90 -6.43
N GLY A 207 -9.71 14.09 -5.69
CA GLY A 207 -10.96 14.52 -5.06
C GLY A 207 -12.11 14.78 -6.03
N ASN A 208 -11.95 14.51 -7.33
CA ASN A 208 -13.01 14.67 -8.32
C ASN A 208 -14.16 13.69 -8.03
N ILE A 209 -15.39 14.16 -8.14
CA ILE A 209 -16.60 13.35 -7.96
C ILE A 209 -17.06 12.90 -9.35
N ASP A 210 -16.92 11.61 -9.62
CA ASP A 210 -17.35 10.98 -10.87
C ASP A 210 -18.63 10.20 -10.67
N LEU A 211 -19.46 10.13 -11.70
CA LEU A 211 -20.60 9.21 -11.75
C LEU A 211 -20.09 7.81 -12.15
N ILE A 212 -20.58 6.77 -11.46
CA ILE A 212 -20.42 5.36 -11.82
C ILE A 212 -21.48 4.98 -12.86
#